data_AF-A0A7V3HL32-F1
#
_entry.id   AF-A0A7V3HL32-F1
#
_cell.length_a   1.000
_cell.length_b   1.000
_cell.length_c   1.000
_cell.angle_alpha   90.00
_cell.angle_beta   90.00
_cell.angle_gamma   90.00
#
_symmetry.space_group_name_H-M   'P 1'
#
loop_
_entity.id
_entity.type
_entity.pdbx_description
1 polymer ?
#
loop_
_entity_poly.entity_id
_entity_poly.type
_entity_poly.pdbx_seq_one_letter_code
_entity_poly.pdbx_strand_id
1 'polypeptide(L)'
;MAKRTSRIAKRADGLVEIEKMALALAFERTGGSREEARAAEMISEFLRDFGLSPKTETFRIKRAKAMSARLFVGGRELPCSPYELTG
;
A
#
# COMPACT_ATOMS: atom_id res chain seq x y z
N MET A 1 14.72 29.69 8.18
CA MET A 1 13.42 29.09 7.84
C MET A 1 12.99 28.19 8.98
N ALA A 2 11.89 28.51 9.67
CA ALA A 2 11.43 27.74 10.82
C ALA A 2 10.94 26.36 10.35
N LYS A 3 11.49 25.28 10.92
CA LYS A 3 10.96 23.92 10.75
C LYS A 3 9.52 23.93 11.25
N ARG A 4 8.54 23.90 10.34
CA ARG A 4 7.13 23.60 10.64
C ARG A 4 7.08 22.14 11.11
N THR A 5 7.46 21.88 12.34
CA THR A 5 7.14 20.60 12.99
C THR A 5 5.62 20.48 12.99
N SER A 6 5.10 19.46 12.32
CA SER A 6 3.66 19.22 12.28
C SER A 6 3.09 19.11 13.68
N ARG A 7 1.86 19.60 13.84
CA ARG A 7 1.14 19.55 15.13
C ARG A 7 0.90 18.12 15.60
N ILE A 8 0.93 17.14 14.70
CA ILE A 8 0.65 15.72 14.94
C ILE A 8 1.87 14.98 15.51
N ALA A 9 3.09 15.32 15.07
CA ALA A 9 4.31 14.62 15.53
C ALA A 9 4.70 14.89 17.00
N LYS A 10 4.04 15.83 17.68
CA LYS A 10 4.39 16.25 19.06
C LYS A 10 3.41 15.77 20.14
N ARG A 11 2.38 15.00 19.78
CA ARG A 11 1.32 14.59 20.69
C ARG A 11 1.17 13.06 20.66
N ALA A 12 0.62 12.51 21.74
CA ALA A 12 0.29 11.09 21.86
C ALA A 12 -0.75 10.62 20.81
N ASP A 13 -1.35 11.55 20.06
CA ASP A 13 -2.30 11.32 18.96
C ASP A 13 -1.63 10.81 17.67
N GLY A 14 -0.32 11.00 17.51
CA GLY A 14 0.39 10.60 16.28
C GLY A 14 0.35 9.09 16.02
N LEU A 15 0.40 8.26 17.06
CA LEU A 15 0.27 6.80 16.93
C LEU A 15 -1.12 6.39 16.47
N VAL A 16 -2.16 7.02 17.02
CA VAL A 16 -3.56 6.76 16.65
C VAL A 16 -3.82 7.11 15.18
N GLU A 17 -3.27 8.23 14.70
CA GLU A 17 -3.41 8.61 13.29
C GLU A 17 -2.65 7.67 12.34
N ILE A 18 -1.49 7.16 12.75
CA ILE A 18 -0.75 6.12 11.99
C ILE A 18 -1.57 4.82 11.93
N GLU A 19 -2.18 4.39 13.05
CA GLU A 19 -3.04 3.19 13.08
C GLU A 19 -4.26 3.34 12.18
N LYS A 20 -4.95 4.50 12.23
CA LYS A 20 -6.07 4.80 11.32
C LYS A 20 -5.63 4.73 9.86
N MET A 21 -4.45 5.26 9.54
CA MET A 21 -3.90 5.21 8.18
C MET A 21 -3.58 3.78 7.75
N ALA A 22 -2.98 2.98 8.64
CA ALA A 22 -2.69 1.57 8.36
C ALA A 22 -3.98 0.78 8.09
N LEU A 23 -5.05 1.02 8.87
CA LEU A 23 -6.37 0.43 8.64
C LEU A 23 -7.00 0.91 7.32
N ALA A 24 -6.86 2.18 6.98
CA ALA A 24 -7.35 2.72 5.70
C ALA A 24 -6.63 2.11 4.49
N LEU A 25 -5.39 1.63 4.66
CA LEU A 25 -4.58 0.95 3.65
C LEU A 25 -4.75 -0.58 3.65
N ALA A 26 -5.61 -1.15 4.51
CA ALA A 26 -5.82 -2.59 4.65
C ALA A 26 -6.75 -3.15 3.54
N PHE A 27 -6.35 -2.98 2.29
CA PHE A 27 -7.02 -3.53 1.11
C PHE A 27 -6.00 -4.13 0.13
N GLU A 28 -6.45 -5.02 -0.75
CA GLU A 28 -5.61 -5.64 -1.77
C GLU A 28 -5.14 -4.59 -2.79
N ARG A 29 -3.83 -4.52 -3.04
CA ARG A 29 -3.20 -3.49 -3.87
C ARG A 29 -2.01 -4.06 -4.64
N THR A 30 -2.29 -4.77 -5.72
CA THR A 30 -1.26 -5.36 -6.56
C THR A 30 -0.40 -4.30 -7.24
N GLY A 31 0.89 -4.57 -7.44
CA GLY A 31 1.78 -3.69 -8.21
C GLY A 31 1.21 -3.29 -9.57
N GLY A 32 1.18 -1.99 -9.85
CA GLY A 32 0.64 -1.33 -11.04
C GLY A 32 -0.89 -1.20 -11.07
N SER A 33 -1.61 -1.74 -10.08
CA SER A 33 -3.06 -1.62 -10.03
C SER A 33 -3.51 -0.16 -9.81
N ARG A 34 -4.80 0.13 -10.02
CA ARG A 34 -5.36 1.44 -9.70
C ARG A 34 -5.39 1.66 -8.19
N GLU A 35 -5.53 0.56 -7.45
CA GLU A 35 -5.55 0.45 -6.01
C GLU A 35 -4.20 0.82 -5.40
N GLU A 36 -3.08 0.40 -6.02
CA GLU A 36 -1.73 0.83 -5.62
C GLU A 36 -1.54 2.34 -5.85
N ALA A 37 -1.97 2.87 -7.00
CA ALA A 37 -1.89 4.30 -7.28
C ALA A 37 -2.69 5.12 -6.24
N ARG A 38 -3.90 4.68 -5.92
CA ARG A 38 -4.73 5.27 -4.86
C ARG A 38 -4.04 5.22 -3.50
N ALA A 39 -3.42 4.10 -3.14
CA ALA A 39 -2.68 3.97 -1.90
C ALA A 39 -1.50 4.94 -1.83
N ALA A 40 -0.76 5.12 -2.93
CA ALA A 40 0.35 6.07 -3.00
C ALA A 40 -0.11 7.53 -2.81
N GLU A 41 -1.26 7.90 -3.38
CA GLU A 41 -1.87 9.22 -3.17
C GLU A 41 -2.25 9.44 -1.70
N MET A 42 -2.96 8.49 -1.10
CA MET A 42 -3.35 8.55 0.31
C MET A 42 -2.12 8.72 1.23
N ILE A 43 -1.05 7.96 0.98
CA ILE A 43 0.19 8.07 1.76
C ILE A 43 0.83 9.45 1.58
N SER A 44 0.86 9.97 0.36
CA SER A 44 1.41 11.29 0.07
C SER A 44 0.65 12.40 0.80
N GLU A 45 -0.68 12.33 0.85
CA GLU A 45 -1.52 13.26 1.61
C GLU A 45 -1.27 13.16 3.11
N PHE A 46 -1.28 11.95 3.67
CA PHE A 46 -1.01 11.71 5.09
C PHE A 46 0.35 12.29 5.52
N LEU A 47 1.41 12.08 4.71
CA LEU A 47 2.73 12.61 5.00
C LEU A 47 2.78 14.15 4.92
N ARG A 48 2.01 14.77 4.02
CA ARG A 48 1.86 16.24 3.95
C ARG A 48 1.19 16.79 5.20
N ASP A 49 0.15 16.13 5.70
CA ASP A 49 -0.53 16.50 6.94
C ASP A 49 0.40 16.35 8.16
N PHE A 50 1.32 15.38 8.09
CA PHE A 50 2.45 15.23 9.01
C PHE A 50 3.59 16.24 8.79
N GLY A 51 3.41 17.24 7.92
CA GLY A 51 4.36 18.34 7.69
C GLY A 51 5.60 17.94 6.91
N LEU A 52 5.56 16.80 6.21
CA LEU A 52 6.60 16.36 5.29
C LEU A 52 6.29 16.83 3.87
N SER A 53 7.29 16.73 3.00
CA SER A 53 7.18 17.13 1.58
C SER A 53 7.41 15.92 0.67
N PRO A 54 6.47 14.96 0.59
CA PRO A 54 6.62 13.76 -0.23
C PRO A 54 6.62 14.11 -1.72
N LYS A 55 7.40 13.33 -2.49
CA LYS A 55 7.37 13.31 -3.95
C LYS A 55 6.91 11.94 -4.41
N THR A 56 5.97 11.92 -5.34
CA THR A 56 5.50 10.69 -5.98
C THR A 56 6.13 10.59 -7.36
N GLU A 57 6.81 9.49 -7.64
CA GLU A 57 7.47 9.24 -8.92
C GLU A 57 6.93 7.95 -9.54
N THR A 58 6.79 7.95 -10.86
CA THR A 58 6.30 6.78 -11.59
C THR A 58 7.48 6.00 -12.17
N PHE A 59 7.39 4.68 -12.12
CA PHE A 59 8.36 3.78 -12.73
C PHE A 59 7.64 2.62 -13.41
N ARG A 60 8.33 1.98 -14.36
CA ARG A 60 7.77 0.85 -15.09
C ARG A 60 8.02 -0.43 -14.31
N ILE A 61 6.98 -1.22 -14.13
CA ILE A 61 7.07 -2.57 -13.59
C ILE A 61 6.72 -3.59 -14.67
N LYS A 62 7.34 -4.77 -14.59
CA LYS A 62 6.86 -5.93 -15.33
C LYS A 62 5.61 -6.45 -14.61
N ARG A 63 4.44 -6.35 -15.24
CA ARG A 63 3.24 -7.01 -14.73
C ARG A 63 3.22 -8.44 -15.26
N ALA A 64 3.47 -9.41 -14.40
CA ALA A 64 2.88 -10.72 -14.62
C ALA A 64 1.36 -10.53 -14.45
N LYS A 65 0.58 -10.89 -15.47
CA LYS A 65 -0.89 -10.88 -15.35
C LYS A 65 -1.21 -11.82 -14.18
N ALA A 66 -1.97 -11.35 -13.19
CA ALA A 66 -2.44 -12.20 -12.10
C ALA A 66 -3.23 -13.36 -12.72
N MET A 67 -2.61 -14.52 -12.84
CA MET A 67 -3.24 -15.73 -13.34
C MET A 67 -3.80 -16.44 -12.14
N SER A 68 -5.12 -16.66 -12.09
CA SER A 68 -5.70 -17.53 -11.08
C SER A 68 -5.15 -18.95 -11.30
N ALA A 69 -4.47 -19.52 -10.31
CA ALA A 69 -4.08 -20.92 -10.33
C ALA A 69 -5.14 -21.76 -9.60
N ARG A 70 -5.47 -22.92 -10.16
CA ARG A 70 -6.26 -23.96 -9.50
C ARG A 70 -5.48 -25.26 -9.61
N LEU A 71 -5.26 -25.93 -8.50
CA LEU A 71 -4.54 -27.21 -8.45
C LEU A 71 -5.50 -28.32 -8.03
N PHE A 72 -5.58 -29.38 -8.83
CA PHE A 72 -6.39 -30.56 -8.50
C PHE A 72 -5.50 -31.78 -8.29
N VAL A 73 -5.68 -32.48 -7.18
CA VAL A 73 -5.01 -33.75 -6.89
C VAL A 73 -6.08 -34.77 -6.46
N GLY A 74 -6.23 -35.85 -7.23
CA GLY A 74 -7.21 -36.90 -6.93
C GLY A 74 -8.66 -36.39 -6.82
N GLY A 75 -9.04 -35.40 -7.63
CA GLY A 75 -10.38 -34.80 -7.63
C GLY A 75 -10.63 -33.77 -6.52
N ARG A 76 -9.65 -33.46 -5.67
CA ARG A 76 -9.73 -32.37 -4.67
C ARG A 76 -8.98 -31.14 -5.13
N GLU A 77 -9.56 -29.97 -4.94
CA GLU A 77 -8.89 -28.69 -5.15
C GLU A 77 -7.98 -28.36 -3.96
N LEU A 78 -6.74 -27.98 -4.25
CA LEU A 78 -5.75 -27.57 -3.25
C LEU A 78 -5.44 -26.07 -3.39
N PRO A 79 -5.19 -25.37 -2.27
CA PRO A 79 -4.74 -23.98 -2.32
C PRO A 79 -3.38 -23.92 -3.01
N CYS A 80 -3.28 -23.10 -4.05
CA CYS A 80 -2.02 -22.83 -4.72
C CYS A 80 -1.93 -21.35 -5.09
N SER A 81 -0.69 -20.85 -5.15
CA SER A 81 -0.38 -19.53 -5.67
C SER A 81 0.55 -19.70 -6.87
N PRO A 82 0.38 -18.96 -7.96
CA PRO A 82 1.31 -19.00 -9.07
C PRO A 82 2.68 -18.48 -8.62
N TYR A 83 3.74 -19.14 -9.09
CA TYR A 83 5.10 -18.68 -8.88
C TYR A 83 5.27 -17.29 -9.53
N GLU A 84 5.97 -16.38 -8.85
CA GLU A 84 6.16 -14.95 -9.21
C GLU A 84 5.00 -13.97 -8.93
N LEU A 85 3.91 -14.39 -8.26
CA LEU A 85 2.84 -13.49 -7.80
C LEU A 85 2.90 -13.19 -6.30
N THR A 86 4.10 -13.06 -5.73
CA THR A 86 4.28 -12.38 -4.45
C THR A 86 4.19 -10.87 -4.68
N GLY A 87 2.97 -10.34 -4.66
CA GLY A 87 2.66 -8.92 -4.54
C GLY A 87 1.95 -8.67 -3.22
#